data_AF-A0A535ZZ98-F1
#
_entry.id   AF-A0A535ZZ98-F1
#
_cell.length_a   1.000
_cell.length_b   1.000
_cell.length_c   1.000
_cell.angle_alpha   90.00
_cell.angle_beta   90.00
_cell.angle_gamma   90.00
#
_symmetry.space_group_name_H-M   'P 1'
#
loop_
_entity.id
_entity.type
_entity.pdbx_description
1 polymer ?
#
loop_
_entity_poly.entity_id
_entity_poly.type
_entity_poly.pdbx_seq_one_letter_code
_entity_poly.pdbx_strand_id
1 'polypeptide(L)'
;MRCMSQVSSFTNSRRVVAIMTDFGLGESDVGVMKAVIVGLAPDVHIIDITHDVPPQNVPSGAWILSYGYRYYPKDTVFVCVVDPGVGSTRNAIAVHAGDWYFVGPDNGLFSYIYAEQAVHAAVVLTNPAYHLPQVSSTFHGRDIFAPVGAHLARGVSLHELGTPADPATLQRIDVGPPQRQGSHIDAHILHIDTFGNLISSIPLSIVP
;
A
#
# COMPACT_ATOMS: atom_id res chain seq x y z
N MET A 1 32.73 -18.00 37.83
CA MET A 1 32.61 -18.08 36.36
C MET A 1 31.14 -18.23 36.00
N ARG A 2 30.48 -17.14 35.60
CA ARG A 2 29.10 -17.17 35.09
C ARG A 2 29.17 -17.17 33.56
N CYS A 3 28.76 -18.25 32.93
CA CYS A 3 28.44 -18.24 31.51
C CYS A 3 26.90 -18.28 31.42
N MET A 4 26.29 -17.10 31.34
CA MET A 4 24.88 -16.98 30.96
C MET A 4 24.85 -17.03 29.44
N SER A 5 24.46 -18.19 28.90
CA SER A 5 24.14 -18.33 27.48
C SER A 5 22.89 -17.49 27.20
N GLN A 6 23.08 -16.38 26.48
CA GLN A 6 21.98 -15.63 25.88
C GLN A 6 21.30 -16.55 24.86
N VAL A 7 20.08 -16.99 25.18
CA VAL A 7 19.18 -17.56 24.19
C VAL A 7 18.72 -16.40 23.32
N SER A 8 19.29 -16.30 22.11
CA SER A 8 18.81 -15.39 21.08
C SER A 8 17.34 -15.74 20.78
N SER A 9 16.44 -14.86 21.20
CA SER A 9 15.04 -14.89 20.81
C SER A 9 14.95 -14.65 19.30
N PHE A 10 14.93 -15.71 18.50
CA PHE A 10 14.48 -15.64 17.12
C PHE A 10 12.97 -15.42 17.14
N THR A 11 12.53 -14.17 17.15
CA THR A 11 11.19 -13.84 16.65
C THR A 11 11.23 -14.06 15.15
N ASN A 12 11.00 -15.30 14.73
CA ASN A 12 10.78 -15.65 13.34
C ASN A 12 9.39 -15.11 12.94
N SER A 13 9.23 -13.79 12.91
CA SER A 13 8.05 -13.19 12.29
C SER A 13 8.21 -13.46 10.79
N ARG A 14 7.40 -14.39 10.27
CA ARG A 14 7.30 -14.57 8.83
C ARG A 14 6.89 -13.24 8.23
N ARG A 15 7.79 -12.67 7.44
CA ARG A 15 7.57 -11.36 6.85
C ARG A 15 6.56 -11.50 5.73
N VAL A 16 5.58 -10.60 5.72
CA VAL A 16 4.45 -10.67 4.80
C VAL A 16 4.56 -9.54 3.79
N VAL A 17 4.36 -9.87 2.52
CA VAL A 17 4.08 -8.88 1.47
C VAL A 17 2.63 -9.07 1.05
N ALA A 18 1.81 -8.07 1.34
CA ALA A 18 0.41 -8.06 0.95
C ALA A 18 0.25 -7.29 -0.36
N ILE A 19 -0.43 -7.85 -1.36
CA ILE A 19 -0.55 -7.24 -2.69
C ILE A 19 -2.01 -6.84 -2.95
N MET A 20 -2.21 -5.62 -3.45
CA MET A 20 -3.51 -5.16 -3.94
C MET A 20 -3.35 -4.47 -5.29
N THR A 21 -4.14 -4.83 -6.30
CA THR A 21 -4.09 -4.17 -7.63
C THR A 21 -5.47 -4.01 -8.27
N ASP A 22 -5.52 -3.27 -9.38
CA ASP A 22 -6.67 -3.19 -10.30
C ASP A 22 -6.44 -3.97 -11.62
N PHE A 23 -5.50 -4.92 -11.62
CA PHE A 23 -5.06 -5.64 -12.83
C PHE A 23 -5.96 -6.83 -13.20
N GLY A 24 -6.81 -7.27 -12.27
CA GLY A 24 -7.49 -8.55 -12.34
C GLY A 24 -6.53 -9.74 -12.29
N LEU A 25 -7.10 -10.93 -12.50
CA LEU A 25 -6.37 -12.20 -12.56
C LEU A 25 -6.38 -12.85 -13.95
N GLY A 26 -6.90 -12.14 -14.97
CA GLY A 26 -6.99 -12.65 -16.34
C GLY A 26 -5.66 -12.66 -17.08
N GLU A 27 -4.70 -11.84 -16.65
CA GLU A 27 -3.41 -11.62 -17.30
C GLU A 27 -2.23 -11.95 -16.36
N SER A 28 -1.02 -11.97 -16.92
CA SER A 28 0.18 -12.41 -16.20
C SER A 28 0.73 -11.41 -15.17
N ASP A 29 0.23 -10.17 -15.15
CA ASP A 29 0.81 -9.03 -14.43
C ASP A 29 1.05 -9.32 -12.95
N VAL A 30 0.03 -9.78 -12.24
CA VAL A 30 0.10 -10.16 -10.82
C VAL A 30 1.09 -11.30 -10.60
N GLY A 31 1.07 -12.31 -11.47
CA GLY A 31 1.98 -13.45 -11.40
C GLY A 31 3.45 -13.02 -11.53
N VAL A 32 3.73 -12.09 -12.43
CA VAL A 32 5.07 -11.55 -12.63
C VAL A 32 5.53 -10.71 -11.43
N MET A 33 4.66 -9.88 -10.84
CA MET A 33 4.99 -9.15 -9.61
C MET A 33 5.38 -10.11 -8.47
N LYS A 34 4.62 -11.19 -8.29
CA LYS A 34 4.92 -12.23 -7.28
C LYS A 34 6.24 -12.93 -7.57
N ALA A 35 6.51 -13.24 -8.84
CA ALA A 35 7.78 -13.86 -9.24
C ALA A 35 8.98 -12.96 -8.92
N VAL A 36 8.87 -11.65 -9.16
CA VAL A 36 9.89 -10.66 -8.78
C VAL A 36 10.10 -10.64 -7.27
N ILE A 37 9.01 -10.60 -6.49
CA ILE A 37 9.07 -10.58 -5.03
C ILE A 37 9.77 -11.84 -4.49
N VAL A 38 9.34 -13.03 -4.91
CA VAL A 38 9.92 -14.32 -4.47
C VAL A 38 11.38 -14.45 -4.91
N GLY A 39 11.72 -13.98 -6.11
CA GLY A 39 13.10 -14.00 -6.60
C GLY A 39 14.06 -13.16 -5.75
N LEU A 40 13.57 -12.04 -5.20
CA LEU A 40 14.35 -11.16 -4.34
C LEU A 40 14.28 -11.52 -2.85
N ALA A 41 13.16 -12.08 -2.40
CA ALA A 41 12.84 -12.41 -1.01
C ALA A 41 12.15 -13.79 -0.91
N PRO A 42 12.91 -14.89 -1.03
CA PRO A 42 12.33 -16.24 -1.15
C PRO A 42 11.57 -16.73 0.08
N ASP A 43 11.88 -16.20 1.27
CA ASP A 43 11.25 -16.59 2.54
C ASP A 43 10.00 -15.77 2.89
N VAL A 44 9.59 -14.84 2.01
CA VAL A 44 8.44 -13.97 2.26
C VAL A 44 7.12 -14.71 2.04
N HIS A 45 6.13 -14.43 2.89
CA HIS A 45 4.77 -14.90 2.66
C HIS A 45 4.00 -13.85 1.86
N ILE A 46 3.54 -14.21 0.67
CA ILE A 46 2.70 -13.33 -0.15
C ILE A 46 1.24 -13.57 0.18
N ILE A 47 0.49 -12.50 0.46
CA ILE A 47 -0.96 -12.52 0.63
C ILE A 47 -1.57 -11.57 -0.40
N ASP A 48 -2.55 -12.04 -1.16
CA ASP A 48 -3.35 -11.15 -2.01
C ASP A 48 -4.50 -10.59 -1.20
N ILE A 49 -4.61 -9.26 -1.17
CA ILE A 49 -5.80 -8.57 -0.63
C ILE A 49 -6.92 -8.73 -1.65
N THR A 50 -6.68 -8.24 -2.87
CA THR A 50 -7.52 -8.41 -4.05
C THR A 50 -6.77 -7.87 -5.27
N HIS A 51 -7.11 -8.36 -6.45
CA HIS A 51 -6.68 -7.78 -7.73
C HIS A 51 -7.86 -7.22 -8.53
N ASP A 52 -9.04 -7.23 -7.93
CA ASP A 52 -10.31 -6.83 -8.55
C ASP A 52 -10.76 -5.45 -8.09
N VAL A 53 -9.83 -4.57 -7.67
CA VAL A 53 -10.17 -3.16 -7.51
C VAL A 53 -10.68 -2.67 -8.88
N PRO A 54 -11.80 -1.92 -8.96
CA PRO A 54 -12.28 -1.41 -10.24
C PRO A 54 -11.16 -0.61 -10.94
N PRO A 55 -10.94 -0.81 -12.26
CA PRO A 55 -9.84 -0.19 -12.97
C PRO A 55 -9.75 1.32 -12.71
N GLN A 56 -8.56 1.78 -12.33
CA GLN A 56 -8.23 3.19 -12.07
C GLN A 56 -8.96 3.84 -10.88
N ASN A 57 -9.77 3.08 -10.12
CA ASN A 57 -10.57 3.61 -9.03
C ASN A 57 -9.78 3.69 -7.72
N VAL A 58 -8.95 4.73 -7.61
CA VAL A 58 -8.12 5.01 -6.42
C VAL A 58 -8.95 5.12 -5.13
N PRO A 59 -10.12 5.79 -5.08
CA PRO A 59 -10.98 5.80 -3.90
C PRO A 59 -11.44 4.42 -3.42
N SER A 60 -11.88 3.55 -4.33
CA SER A 60 -12.24 2.18 -3.96
C SER A 60 -11.04 1.39 -3.45
N GLY A 61 -9.87 1.51 -4.11
CA GLY A 61 -8.64 0.88 -3.63
C GLY A 61 -8.24 1.36 -2.24
N ALA A 62 -8.32 2.66 -1.97
CA ALA A 62 -8.00 3.23 -0.67
C ALA A 62 -8.93 2.70 0.43
N TRP A 63 -10.23 2.60 0.14
CA TRP A 63 -11.21 2.05 1.08
C TRP A 63 -11.01 0.56 1.34
N ILE A 64 -10.78 -0.25 0.29
CA ILE A 64 -10.52 -1.69 0.41
C ILE A 64 -9.30 -1.94 1.30
N LEU A 65 -8.21 -1.19 1.08
CA LEU A 65 -7.01 -1.30 1.88
C LEU A 65 -7.25 -0.93 3.35
N SER A 66 -7.95 0.18 3.60
CA SER A 66 -8.22 0.67 4.97
C SER A 66 -9.10 -0.28 5.78
N TYR A 67 -9.94 -1.06 5.11
CA TYR A 67 -10.80 -2.06 5.76
C TYR A 67 -10.00 -3.21 6.37
N GLY A 68 -8.94 -3.66 5.69
CA GLY A 68 -8.27 -4.93 6.01
C GLY A 68 -6.89 -4.82 6.67
N TYR A 69 -6.12 -3.74 6.46
CA TYR A 69 -4.68 -3.75 6.78
C TYR A 69 -4.35 -4.08 8.25
N ARG A 70 -5.20 -3.67 9.21
CA ARG A 70 -4.98 -3.87 10.65
C ARG A 70 -4.96 -5.33 11.09
N TYR A 71 -5.53 -6.23 10.28
CA TYR A 71 -5.52 -7.67 10.55
C TYR A 71 -4.21 -8.34 10.14
N TYR A 72 -3.38 -7.66 9.36
CA TYR A 72 -2.08 -8.18 8.96
C TYR A 72 -1.08 -8.02 10.11
N PRO A 73 -0.12 -8.97 10.25
CA PRO A 73 0.93 -8.85 11.25
C PRO A 73 1.68 -7.52 11.14
N LYS A 74 2.23 -7.06 12.27
CA LYS A 74 3.20 -5.96 12.29
C LYS A 74 4.34 -6.25 11.30
N ASP A 75 4.92 -5.18 10.77
CA ASP A 75 5.96 -5.18 9.74
C ASP A 75 5.52 -5.74 8.37
N THR A 76 4.21 -5.94 8.13
CA THR A 76 3.72 -6.28 6.78
C THR A 76 4.01 -5.14 5.81
N VAL A 77 4.48 -5.49 4.61
CA VAL A 77 4.70 -4.57 3.50
C VAL A 77 3.55 -4.70 2.51
N PHE A 78 2.74 -3.66 2.41
CA PHE A 78 1.64 -3.56 1.46
C PHE A 78 2.16 -3.00 0.13
N VAL A 79 2.15 -3.81 -0.91
CA VAL A 79 2.44 -3.40 -2.29
C VAL A 79 1.11 -3.18 -3.00
N CYS A 80 0.71 -1.93 -3.16
CA CYS A 80 -0.60 -1.57 -3.69
C CYS A 80 -0.47 -0.76 -4.99
N VAL A 81 -1.12 -1.22 -6.05
CA VAL A 81 -1.00 -0.63 -7.38
C VAL A 81 -2.38 -0.45 -8.01
N VAL A 82 -2.95 0.75 -7.81
CA VAL A 82 -4.10 1.27 -8.54
C VAL A 82 -3.65 2.62 -9.08
N ASP A 83 -3.22 2.65 -10.34
CA ASP A 83 -2.33 3.71 -10.83
C ASP A 83 -2.72 4.25 -12.21
N PRO A 84 -3.77 5.08 -12.31
CA PRO A 84 -4.12 5.75 -13.56
C PRO A 84 -3.01 6.70 -14.07
N GLY A 85 -2.07 7.09 -13.20
CA GLY A 85 -0.96 7.98 -13.50
C GLY A 85 0.35 7.26 -13.80
N VAL A 86 0.35 5.95 -14.09
CA VAL A 86 1.58 5.22 -14.42
C VAL A 86 2.32 5.87 -15.59
N GLY A 87 3.66 5.95 -15.48
CA GLY A 87 4.50 6.60 -16.51
C GLY A 87 4.36 8.13 -16.61
N SER A 88 3.57 8.77 -15.74
CA SER A 88 3.42 10.22 -15.68
C SER A 88 4.36 10.85 -14.63
N THR A 89 4.00 12.04 -14.12
CA THR A 89 4.76 12.82 -13.13
C THR A 89 4.52 12.39 -11.68
N ARG A 90 3.58 11.47 -11.41
CA ARG A 90 3.25 11.05 -10.04
C ARG A 90 4.42 10.29 -9.40
N ASN A 91 4.71 10.58 -8.13
CA ASN A 91 5.80 9.93 -7.41
C ASN A 91 5.50 8.45 -7.15
N ALA A 92 6.54 7.61 -7.18
CA ALA A 92 6.54 6.28 -6.59
C ALA A 92 7.01 6.43 -5.14
N ILE A 93 6.26 5.93 -4.16
CA ILE A 93 6.55 6.15 -2.74
C ILE A 93 6.59 4.86 -1.93
N ALA A 94 7.34 4.89 -0.84
CA ALA A 94 7.18 3.99 0.27
C ALA A 94 6.99 4.78 1.57
N VAL A 95 6.09 4.30 2.43
CA VAL A 95 5.69 4.97 3.67
C VAL A 95 5.70 3.98 4.83
N HIS A 96 6.25 4.38 5.97
CA HIS A 96 6.12 3.68 7.24
C HIS A 96 5.06 4.40 8.08
N ALA A 97 3.95 3.72 8.35
CA ALA A 97 2.83 4.28 9.10
C ALA A 97 2.28 3.26 10.11
N GLY A 98 2.22 3.65 11.38
CA GLY A 98 1.93 2.74 12.48
C GLY A 98 2.94 1.59 12.52
N ASP A 99 2.46 0.35 12.57
CA ASP A 99 3.29 -0.86 12.58
C ASP A 99 3.52 -1.44 11.16
N TRP A 100 3.22 -0.71 10.07
CA TRP A 100 3.19 -1.27 8.71
C TRP A 100 3.89 -0.39 7.66
N TYR A 101 4.22 -1.00 6.53
CA TYR A 101 4.83 -0.32 5.38
C TYR A 101 3.91 -0.35 4.17
N PHE A 102 3.86 0.73 3.40
CA PHE A 102 2.99 0.88 2.23
C PHE A 102 3.82 1.36 1.04
N VAL A 103 3.74 0.64 -0.08
CA VAL A 103 4.53 0.85 -1.29
C VAL A 103 3.57 0.98 -2.47
N GLY A 104 3.66 2.08 -3.21
CA GLY A 104 2.74 2.32 -4.32
C GLY A 104 2.81 3.73 -4.91
N PRO A 105 1.82 4.09 -5.74
CA PRO A 105 1.73 5.42 -6.34
C PRO A 105 1.33 6.48 -5.31
N ASP A 106 1.97 7.65 -5.37
CA ASP A 106 1.55 8.84 -4.61
C ASP A 106 0.39 9.54 -5.34
N ASN A 107 -0.80 8.95 -5.25
CA ASN A 107 -2.02 9.41 -5.91
C ASN A 107 -3.24 9.45 -4.97
N GLY A 108 -3.00 9.34 -3.65
CA GLY A 108 -4.05 9.25 -2.64
C GLY A 108 -4.47 7.82 -2.26
N LEU A 109 -3.92 6.76 -2.86
CA LEU A 109 -4.28 5.38 -2.51
C LEU A 109 -4.14 5.05 -1.01
N PHE A 110 -3.22 5.73 -0.31
CA PHE A 110 -2.95 5.52 1.12
C PHE A 110 -3.61 6.56 2.05
N SER A 111 -4.57 7.35 1.54
CA SER A 111 -5.19 8.47 2.27
C SER A 111 -5.73 8.09 3.65
N TYR A 112 -6.48 6.98 3.72
CA TYR A 112 -7.08 6.52 4.97
C TYR A 112 -6.02 5.99 5.96
N ILE A 113 -4.94 5.39 5.46
CA ILE A 113 -3.82 4.97 6.31
C ILE A 113 -3.22 6.18 7.03
N TYR A 114 -2.95 7.26 6.29
CA TYR A 114 -2.38 8.47 6.87
C TYR A 114 -3.36 9.25 7.78
N ALA A 115 -4.66 8.93 7.73
CA ALA A 115 -5.67 9.51 8.61
C ALA A 115 -5.81 8.72 9.92
N GLU A 116 -5.51 7.42 9.89
CA GLU A 116 -5.70 6.51 11.01
C GLU A 116 -4.42 6.20 11.77
N GLN A 117 -3.25 6.34 11.12
CA GLN A 117 -1.95 5.99 11.65
C GLN A 117 -0.99 7.17 11.63
N ALA A 118 -0.09 7.21 12.61
CA ALA A 118 1.04 8.12 12.59
C ALA A 118 1.97 7.75 11.43
N VAL A 119 2.26 8.70 10.54
CA VAL A 119 3.27 8.51 9.49
C VAL A 119 4.65 8.79 10.08
N HIS A 120 5.46 7.76 10.22
CA HIS A 120 6.79 7.84 10.82
C HIS A 120 7.84 8.34 9.83
N ALA A 121 7.74 7.90 8.57
CA ALA A 121 8.64 8.30 7.50
C ALA A 121 8.02 8.01 6.13
N ALA A 122 8.41 8.77 5.12
CA ALA A 122 8.07 8.54 3.73
C ALA A 122 9.30 8.82 2.84
N VAL A 123 9.39 8.11 1.72
CA VAL A 123 10.42 8.33 0.69
C VAL A 123 9.80 8.28 -0.69
N VAL A 124 10.34 9.07 -1.61
CA VAL A 124 10.17 8.87 -3.04
C VAL A 124 11.19 7.83 -3.50
N LEU A 125 10.75 6.83 -4.24
CA LEU A 125 11.53 5.67 -4.69
C LEU A 125 12.45 6.05 -5.85
N THR A 126 13.54 6.75 -5.53
CA THR A 126 14.50 7.29 -6.50
C THR A 126 15.77 6.47 -6.62
N ASN A 127 16.00 5.46 -5.77
CA ASN A 127 17.24 4.69 -5.78
C ASN A 127 17.13 3.46 -6.71
N PRO A 128 17.77 3.48 -7.91
CA PRO A 128 17.65 2.41 -8.89
C PRO A 128 18.27 1.07 -8.43
N ALA A 129 19.08 1.06 -7.36
CA ALA A 129 19.63 -0.16 -6.79
C ALA A 129 18.55 -1.11 -6.24
N TYR A 130 17.34 -0.59 -6.00
CA TYR A 130 16.19 -1.32 -5.46
C TYR A 130 15.06 -1.51 -6.49
N HIS A 131 15.32 -1.20 -7.76
CA HIS A 131 14.41 -1.40 -8.88
C HIS A 131 14.89 -2.55 -9.77
N LEU A 132 14.06 -2.99 -10.72
CA LEU A 132 14.56 -3.83 -11.80
C LEU A 132 15.46 -3.00 -12.74
N PRO A 133 16.45 -3.63 -13.42
CA PRO A 133 17.38 -2.90 -14.30
C PRO A 133 16.71 -2.15 -15.47
N GLN A 134 15.53 -2.60 -15.89
CA GLN A 134 14.73 -1.97 -16.94
C GLN A 134 13.41 -1.52 -16.34
N VAL A 135 13.19 -0.22 -16.29
CA VAL A 135 11.94 0.39 -15.80
C VAL A 135 11.11 0.80 -17.00
N SER A 136 9.97 0.13 -17.18
CA SER A 136 8.99 0.44 -18.22
C SER A 136 8.09 1.60 -17.81
N SER A 137 7.56 2.33 -18.80
CA SER A 137 6.62 3.43 -18.55
C SER A 137 5.21 2.96 -18.15
N THR A 138 4.87 1.69 -18.37
CA THR A 138 3.51 1.17 -18.18
C THR A 138 3.39 0.16 -17.05
N PHE A 139 4.50 -0.35 -16.49
CA PHE A 139 4.44 -1.43 -15.50
C PHE A 139 5.35 -1.20 -14.28
N HIS A 140 5.18 -0.06 -13.62
CA HIS A 140 5.87 0.23 -12.35
C HIS A 140 5.55 -0.77 -11.23
N GLY A 141 4.40 -1.47 -11.29
CA GLY A 141 4.08 -2.60 -10.41
C GLY A 141 5.18 -3.65 -10.38
N ARG A 142 5.63 -4.10 -11.55
CA ARG A 142 6.74 -5.05 -11.72
C ARG A 142 8.09 -4.41 -11.46
N ASP A 143 8.32 -3.23 -12.02
CA ASP A 143 9.68 -2.69 -12.15
C ASP A 143 10.17 -1.94 -10.91
N ILE A 144 9.25 -1.39 -10.12
CA ILE A 144 9.57 -0.53 -8.97
C ILE A 144 8.92 -1.08 -7.70
N PHE A 145 7.60 -1.29 -7.70
CA PHE A 145 6.88 -1.55 -6.45
C PHE A 145 7.09 -2.96 -5.90
N ALA A 146 7.04 -3.99 -6.75
CA ALA A 146 7.37 -5.36 -6.39
C ALA A 146 8.79 -5.51 -5.81
N PRO A 147 9.87 -5.04 -6.48
CA PRO A 147 11.22 -5.18 -5.94
C PRO A 147 11.42 -4.37 -4.66
N VAL A 148 10.91 -3.14 -4.58
CA VAL A 148 10.96 -2.33 -3.35
C VAL A 148 10.25 -3.03 -2.18
N GLY A 149 9.06 -3.59 -2.43
CA GLY A 149 8.33 -4.35 -1.42
C GLY A 149 9.12 -5.55 -0.91
N ALA A 150 9.81 -6.27 -1.80
CA ALA A 150 10.67 -7.38 -1.44
C ALA A 150 11.90 -6.95 -0.62
N HIS A 151 12.53 -5.82 -0.97
CA HIS A 151 13.67 -5.28 -0.23
C HIS A 151 13.28 -4.82 1.17
N LEU A 152 12.16 -4.11 1.32
CA LEU A 152 11.59 -3.75 2.63
C LEU A 152 11.28 -5.00 3.45
N ALA A 153 10.63 -6.00 2.84
CA ALA A 153 10.38 -7.27 3.50
C ALA A 153 11.68 -8.01 3.85
N ARG A 154 12.83 -7.71 3.25
CA ARG A 154 14.14 -8.22 3.65
C ARG A 154 14.86 -7.38 4.70
N GLY A 155 14.27 -6.25 5.09
CA GLY A 155 14.76 -5.41 6.18
C GLY A 155 15.75 -4.35 5.70
N VAL A 156 15.76 -4.07 4.40
CA VAL A 156 16.37 -2.85 3.88
C VAL A 156 15.68 -1.65 4.53
N SER A 157 16.45 -0.67 4.98
CA SER A 157 15.89 0.51 5.62
C SER A 157 15.08 1.33 4.61
N LEU A 158 13.92 1.84 5.03
CA LEU A 158 13.08 2.71 4.20
C LEU A 158 13.89 3.87 3.58
N HIS A 159 14.81 4.45 4.34
CA HIS A 159 15.64 5.58 3.91
C HIS A 159 16.63 5.25 2.78
N GLU A 160 16.94 3.97 2.55
CA GLU A 160 17.85 3.57 1.46
C GLU A 160 17.14 3.57 0.10
N LEU A 161 15.81 3.49 0.09
CA LEU A 161 15.01 3.28 -1.13
C LEU A 161 14.89 4.55 -1.98
N GLY A 162 15.22 5.71 -1.43
CA GLY A 162 15.29 6.96 -2.18
C GLY A 162 15.24 8.21 -1.31
N THR A 163 14.83 9.32 -1.92
CA THR A 163 14.84 10.63 -1.26
C THR A 163 13.72 10.75 -0.21
N PRO A 164 13.99 11.27 1.00
CA PRO A 164 12.96 11.56 1.99
C PRO A 164 11.84 12.45 1.43
N ALA A 165 10.60 12.13 1.77
CA ALA A 165 9.42 12.92 1.48
C ALA A 165 8.79 13.43 2.78
N ASP A 166 8.30 14.66 2.78
CA ASP A 166 7.53 15.20 3.89
C ASP A 166 6.14 14.54 3.90
N PRO A 167 5.73 13.85 4.99
CA PRO A 167 4.39 13.28 5.10
C PRO A 167 3.25 14.26 4.84
N ALA A 168 3.44 15.56 5.09
CA ALA A 168 2.44 16.59 4.83
C ALA A 168 2.22 16.86 3.34
N THR A 169 3.15 16.45 2.47
CA THR A 169 3.09 16.65 1.01
C THR A 169 2.53 15.45 0.25
N LEU A 170 2.34 14.31 0.92
CA LEU A 170 1.78 13.10 0.31
C LEU A 170 0.35 13.35 -0.17
N GLN A 171 0.03 12.84 -1.36
CA GLN A 171 -1.29 13.04 -1.94
C GLN A 171 -2.37 12.36 -1.11
N ARG A 172 -3.51 13.04 -1.01
CA ARG A 172 -4.72 12.54 -0.35
C ARG A 172 -5.90 12.69 -1.28
N ILE A 173 -6.81 11.72 -1.20
CA ILE A 173 -8.10 11.78 -1.86
C ILE A 173 -8.92 12.87 -1.17
N ASP A 174 -9.28 13.89 -1.94
CA ASP A 174 -10.22 14.91 -1.53
C ASP A 174 -11.59 14.60 -2.16
N VAL A 175 -12.41 13.84 -1.42
CA VAL A 175 -13.83 13.66 -1.74
C VAL A 175 -14.71 14.67 -1.01
N GLY A 176 -14.13 15.64 -0.30
CA GLY A 176 -14.87 16.52 0.60
C GLY A 176 -15.50 15.78 1.80
N PRO A 177 -15.67 16.46 2.96
CA PRO A 177 -16.42 15.86 4.06
C PRO A 177 -17.91 15.77 3.69
N PRO A 178 -18.62 14.73 4.15
CA PRO A 178 -20.07 14.71 4.03
C PRO A 178 -20.68 15.93 4.73
N GLN A 179 -21.65 16.57 4.08
CA GLN A 179 -22.25 17.82 4.55
C GLN A 179 -23.68 17.58 5.01
N ARG A 180 -23.95 17.89 6.29
CA ARG A 180 -25.32 17.84 6.83
C ARG A 180 -26.07 19.11 6.48
N GLN A 181 -27.10 18.97 5.65
CA GLN A 181 -28.03 20.04 5.28
C GLN A 181 -29.40 19.76 5.91
N GLY A 182 -29.59 20.21 7.15
CA GLY A 182 -30.84 19.98 7.89
C GLY A 182 -31.11 18.48 8.11
N SER A 183 -32.10 17.94 7.40
CA SER A 183 -32.49 16.51 7.43
C SER A 183 -31.76 15.64 6.40
N HIS A 184 -30.91 16.23 5.55
CA HIS A 184 -30.19 15.53 4.48
C HIS A 184 -28.69 15.51 4.74
N ILE A 185 -28.00 14.53 4.17
CA ILE A 185 -26.54 14.43 4.18
C ILE A 185 -26.10 14.26 2.73
N ASP A 186 -25.32 15.23 2.24
CA ASP A 186 -24.63 15.11 0.96
C ASP A 186 -23.31 14.39 1.18
N ALA A 187 -23.07 13.32 0.44
CA ALA A 187 -21.92 12.45 0.60
C ALA A 187 -21.59 11.72 -0.71
N HIS A 188 -20.46 11.03 -0.73
CA HIS A 188 -19.98 10.30 -1.89
C HIS A 188 -20.11 8.79 -1.66
N ILE A 189 -20.40 8.03 -2.73
CA ILE A 189 -20.18 6.59 -2.72
C ILE A 189 -18.70 6.33 -2.96
N LEU A 190 -18.04 5.75 -1.98
CA LEU A 190 -16.62 5.42 -2.00
C LEU A 190 -16.34 4.10 -2.70
N HIS A 191 -17.24 3.13 -2.52
CA HIS A 191 -17.10 1.78 -3.05
C HIS A 191 -18.47 1.14 -3.29
N ILE A 192 -18.53 0.27 -4.29
CA ILE A 192 -19.67 -0.61 -4.57
C ILE A 192 -19.11 -2.04 -4.54
N ASP A 193 -19.61 -2.85 -3.62
CA ASP A 193 -19.13 -4.22 -3.48
C ASP A 193 -19.78 -5.17 -4.50
N THR A 194 -19.30 -6.42 -4.54
CA THR A 194 -19.78 -7.46 -5.46
C THR A 194 -21.25 -7.83 -5.24
N PHE A 195 -21.82 -7.56 -4.06
CA PHE A 195 -23.23 -7.79 -3.75
C PHE A 195 -24.13 -6.61 -4.13
N GLY A 196 -23.54 -5.49 -4.56
CA GLY A 196 -24.25 -4.26 -4.90
C GLY A 196 -24.49 -3.33 -3.71
N ASN A 197 -23.81 -3.55 -2.58
CA ASN A 197 -23.89 -2.62 -1.46
C ASN A 197 -23.15 -1.33 -1.78
N LEU A 198 -23.70 -0.20 -1.33
CA LEU A 198 -23.11 1.11 -1.50
C LEU A 198 -22.43 1.53 -0.19
N ILE A 199 -21.11 1.71 -0.26
CA ILE A 199 -20.33 2.22 0.86
C ILE A 199 -20.21 3.73 0.67
N SER A 200 -20.75 4.51 1.60
CA SER A 200 -20.71 5.96 1.55
C SER A 200 -19.57 6.57 2.38
N SER A 201 -19.28 7.85 2.14
CA SER A 201 -18.32 8.64 2.93
C SER A 201 -18.90 9.15 4.27
N ILE A 202 -20.10 8.71 4.66
CA ILE A 202 -20.81 9.18 5.86
C ILE A 202 -20.24 8.49 7.11
N PRO A 203 -19.59 9.21 8.04
CA PRO A 203 -19.17 8.62 9.30
C PRO A 203 -20.37 8.40 10.22
N LEU A 204 -20.27 7.40 11.09
CA LEU A 204 -21.34 7.08 12.06
C LEU A 204 -21.71 8.28 12.95
N SER A 205 -20.77 9.17 13.22
CA SER A 205 -20.96 10.36 14.08
C SER A 205 -21.94 11.40 13.54
N ILE A 206 -22.29 11.37 12.26
CA ILE A 206 -23.26 12.32 11.65
C ILE A 206 -24.59 11.67 11.31
N VAL A 207 -24.71 10.35 11.54
CA VAL A 207 -25.96 9.60 11.40
C VAL A 207 -26.73 9.73 12.73
N PRO A 208 -28.07 9.90 12.71
CA PRO A 208 -28.89 10.02 13.92
C PRO A 208 -28.81 8.84 14.88
#